data_AF-A0A143C2J0-F1
#
_entry.id   AF-A0A143C2J0-F1
#
_cell.length_a   1.000
_cell.length_b   1.000
_cell.length_c   1.000
_cell.angle_alpha   90.00
_cell.angle_beta   90.00
_cell.angle_gamma   90.00
#
_symmetry.space_group_name_H-M   'P 1'
#
loop_
_entity.id
_entity.type
_entity.pdbx_description
1 polymer ?
#
loop_
_entity_poly.entity_id
_entity_poly.type
_entity_poly.pdbx_seq_one_letter_code
_entity_poly.pdbx_strand_id
1 'polypeptide(L)' 'MAALLKLPGGTRDASELVEALLVAAAARDDTAPALAARWRKLADDIGDGLDELPPPRQEAE' A
#
# COMPACT_ATOMS: atom_id res chain seq x y z
N MET A 1 -3.19 10.90 -15.31
CA MET A 1 -3.54 9.49 -15.63
C MET A 1 -3.38 8.68 -14.36
N ALA A 2 -4.46 8.07 -13.87
CA ALA A 2 -4.37 7.09 -12.78
C ALA A 2 -4.07 5.72 -13.40
N ALA A 3 -3.06 5.02 -12.89
CA ALA A 3 -2.83 3.63 -13.24
C ALA A 3 -3.76 2.75 -12.38
N LEU A 4 -4.51 1.85 -13.00
CA LEU A 4 -5.33 0.87 -12.28
C LEU A 4 -4.50 -0.38 -12.01
N LEU A 5 -4.22 -0.65 -10.74
CA LEU A 5 -3.58 -1.87 -10.30
C LEU A 5 -4.67 -2.87 -9.88
N LYS A 6 -4.78 -4.00 -10.61
CA LYS A 6 -5.65 -5.11 -10.22
C LYS A 6 -4.81 -6.15 -9.50
N LEU A 7 -5.15 -6.42 -8.24
CA LEU A 7 -4.46 -7.37 -7.39
C LEU A 7 -5.28 -8.66 -7.29
N PRO A 8 -4.77 -9.81 -7.78
CA PRO A 8 -5.52 -11.06 -7.82
C PRO A 8 -5.81 -11.63 -6.43
N GLY A 9 -4.96 -11.38 -5.44
CA GLY A 9 -5.16 -11.75 -4.03
C GLY A 9 -5.86 -10.68 -3.19
N GLY A 10 -6.41 -9.63 -3.82
CA GLY A 10 -7.21 -8.61 -3.14
C GLY A 10 -6.42 -7.76 -2.13
N THR A 11 -7.01 -7.52 -0.95
CA THR A 11 -6.42 -6.68 0.10
C THR A 11 -5.14 -7.25 0.70
N ARG A 12 -4.93 -8.57 0.61
CA ARG A 12 -3.71 -9.23 1.05
C ARG A 12 -2.50 -8.77 0.25
N ASP A 13 -2.59 -8.87 -1.08
CA ASP A 13 -1.53 -8.42 -1.99
C ASP A 13 -1.27 -6.93 -1.81
N ALA A 14 -2.31 -6.14 -1.53
CA ALA A 14 -2.16 -4.71 -1.26
C ALA A 14 -1.38 -4.45 0.02
N SER A 15 -1.59 -5.25 1.06
CA SER A 15 -0.85 -5.17 2.33
C SER A 15 0.63 -5.54 2.12
N GLU A 16 0.91 -6.56 1.30
CA GLU A 16 2.29 -6.93 0.94
C GLU A 16 3.01 -5.80 0.18
N LEU A 17 2.30 -5.02 -0.64
CA LEU A 17 2.86 -3.84 -1.31
C LEU A 17 3.18 -2.71 -0.33
N VAL A 18 2.33 -2.47 0.67
CA VAL A 18 2.57 -1.50 1.74
C VAL A 18 3.84 -1.88 2.50
N GLU A 19 3.99 -3.14 2.90
CA GLU A 19 5.19 -3.63 3.58
C GLU A 19 6.44 -3.46 2.73
N ALA A 20 6.40 -3.84 1.44
CA ALA A 20 7.52 -3.69 0.53
C ALA A 20 7.96 -2.23 0.36
N LEU A 21 7.00 -1.29 0.29
CA LEU A 21 7.26 0.15 0.23
C LEU A 21 7.96 0.66 1.48
N LEU A 22 7.53 0.23 2.67
CA LEU A 22 8.14 0.61 3.94
C LEU A 22 9.57 0.07 4.09
N VAL A 23 9.81 -1.19 3.69
CA VAL A 23 11.16 -1.78 3.67
C VAL A 23 12.07 -1.02 2.71
N ALA A 24 11.58 -0.69 1.52
CA ALA A 24 12.35 0.09 0.54
C ALA A 24 12.65 1.50 1.05
N ALA A 25 11.71 2.13 1.77
CA ALA A 25 11.93 3.44 2.38
C ALA A 25 13.01 3.40 3.46
N ALA A 26 12.96 2.39 4.35
CA ALA A 26 13.96 2.20 5.39
C ALA A 26 15.37 1.99 4.80
N ALA A 27 15.48 1.21 3.72
CA ALA A 27 16.77 0.99 3.04
C ALA A 27 17.36 2.26 2.40
N ARG A 28 16.55 3.30 2.18
CA ARG A 28 16.97 4.56 1.54
C ARG A 28 17.02 5.75 2.48
N ASP A 29 16.83 5.54 3.78
CA ASP A 29 16.68 6.66 4.72
C ASP A 29 17.95 7.53 4.79
N ASP A 30 19.11 6.89 4.82
CA ASP A 30 20.40 7.60 4.91
C ASP A 30 20.89 8.16 3.58
N THR A 31 20.52 7.52 2.47
CA THR A 31 21.07 7.82 1.13
C THR A 31 20.17 8.70 0.28
N ALA A 32 18.86 8.67 0.54
CA ALA A 32 17.86 9.45 -0.18
C ALA A 32 16.64 9.74 0.73
N PRO A 33 16.80 10.55 1.80
CA PRO A 33 15.76 10.76 2.82
C PRO A 33 14.46 11.34 2.26
N ALA A 34 14.54 12.23 1.26
CA ALA A 34 13.34 12.76 0.60
C ALA A 34 12.56 11.68 -0.17
N LEU A 35 13.27 10.70 -0.76
CA LEU A 35 12.64 9.59 -1.46
C LEU A 35 12.04 8.59 -0.47
N ALA A 36 12.74 8.29 0.62
CA ALA A 36 12.23 7.47 1.71
C ALA A 36 10.94 8.07 2.30
N ALA A 37 10.92 9.38 2.57
CA ALA A 37 9.73 10.08 3.05
C ALA A 37 8.54 9.98 2.07
N ARG A 38 8.79 10.12 0.76
CA ARG A 38 7.74 9.95 -0.26
C ARG A 38 7.19 8.54 -0.31
N TRP A 39 8.03 7.53 -0.11
CA TRP A 39 7.61 6.14 -0.09
C TRP A 39 6.84 5.76 1.17
N ARG A 40 7.23 6.31 2.34
CA ARG A 40 6.44 6.18 3.58
C ARG A 40 5.06 6.78 3.40
N LYS A 41 4.98 8.02 2.90
CA LYS A 41 3.68 8.66 2.63
C LYS A 41 2.81 7.82 1.69
N LEU A 42 3.39 7.24 0.64
CA LEU A 42 2.64 6.40 -0.28
C LEU A 42 2.12 5.12 0.40
N ALA A 43 2.93 4.50 1.26
CA ALA A 43 2.52 3.34 2.04
C ALA A 43 1.37 3.70 3.00
N ASP A 44 1.46 4.85 3.68
CA ASP A 44 0.41 5.36 4.58
C ASP A 44 -0.88 5.63 3.81
N ASP A 45 -0.81 6.37 2.69
CA ASP A 45 -1.99 6.70 1.86
C ASP A 45 -2.69 5.42 1.35
N ILE A 46 -1.93 4.36 1.03
CA ILE A 46 -2.50 3.06 0.61
C ILE A 46 -3.10 2.33 1.81
N GLY A 47 -2.41 2.29 2.96
CA GLY A 47 -2.89 1.67 4.18
C GLY A 47 -4.22 2.26 4.65
N ASP A 48 -4.31 3.59 4.71
CA ASP A 48 -5.53 4.32 5.02
C ASP A 48 -6.67 3.93 4.06
N GLY A 49 -6.39 3.88 2.76
CA GLY A 49 -7.37 3.48 1.75
C GLY A 49 -7.84 2.03 1.89
N LEU A 50 -6.99 1.12 2.39
CA LEU A 50 -7.37 -0.27 2.67
C LEU A 50 -8.27 -0.37 3.90
N ASP A 51 -8.02 0.43 4.94
CA ASP A 51 -8.84 0.49 6.15
C ASP A 51 -10.25 1.06 5.89
N GLU A 52 -10.39 1.94 4.89
CA GLU A 52 -11.68 2.48 4.46
C GLU A 52 -12.51 1.51 3.60
N LEU A 53 -11.94 0.36 3.19
CA LEU A 53 -12.68 -0.58 2.35
C LEU A 53 -13.85 -1.19 3.13
N PRO A 54 -15.05 -1.27 2.52
CA PRO A 54 -16.16 -1.96 3.13
C PRO A 54 -15.80 -3.46 3.32
N PRO A 55 -16.30 -4.09 4.41
CA PRO A 55 -16.11 -5.53 4.58
C PRO A 55 -16.67 -6.27 3.36
N PRO A 56 -16.06 -7.41 2.98
CA PRO A 56 -16.52 -8.17 1.83
C PRO A 56 -18.01 -8.48 2.00
N ARG A 57 -18.81 -8.09 0.99
CA ARG A 57 -20.21 -8.47 0.92
C ARG A 57 -20.24 -10.01 0.89
N GLN A 58 -20.70 -10.63 1.97
CA GLN A 58 -21.10 -12.02 1.93
C GLN A 58 -22.28 -12.08 0.95
N GLU A 59 -22.08 -12.71 -0.20
CA GLU A 59 -23.19 -13.05 -1.09
C GLU A 59 -24.13 -13.94 -0.26
N ALA A 60 -25.34 -13.43 0.00
CA ALA A 60 -26.38 -14.19 0.66
C ALA A 60 -26.71 -15.41 -0.21
N GLU A 61 -26.58 -16.59 0.39
CA GLU A 61 -26.87 -17.91 -0.18
C GLU A 61 -28.31 -18.01 -0.71
#